data_AF-A0A8I0L858-F1
#
_entry.id   AF-A0A8I0L858-F1
#
_cell.length_a   1.000
_cell.length_b   1.000
_cell.length_c   1.000
_cell.angle_alpha   90.00
_cell.angle_beta   90.00
_cell.angle_gamma   90.00
#
_symmetry.space_group_name_H-M   'P 1'
#
loop_
_entity.id
_entity.type
_entity.pdbx_description
1 polymer ?
#
loop_
_entity_poly.entity_id
_entity_poly.type
_entity_poly.pdbx_seq_one_letter_code
_entity_poly.pdbx_strand_id
1 'polypeptide(L)'
;IIIVAIQQFDGNILGPKILGNSTGLSSFWVLFSITFFGGIWGFAGMVLGVPVFAVLYDIIRRLVKKGLDKRNRTEMYDEYE
;
A
#
# COMPACT_ATOMS: atom_id res chain seq x y z
N ILE A 1 -18.92 -9.60 20.08
CA ILE A 1 -17.73 -10.42 20.47
C ILE A 1 -16.90 -10.79 19.24
N ILE A 2 -17.45 -11.48 18.24
CA ILE A 2 -16.75 -11.83 16.98
C ILE A 2 -16.16 -10.62 16.25
N ILE A 3 -16.93 -9.54 16.10
CA ILE A 3 -16.47 -8.31 15.42
C ILE A 3 -15.25 -7.69 16.12
N VAL A 4 -15.21 -7.71 17.46
CA VAL A 4 -14.09 -7.16 18.24
C VAL A 4 -12.85 -8.05 18.11
N ALA A 5 -13.03 -9.37 18.10
CA ALA A 5 -11.93 -10.32 17.88
C ALA A 5 -11.29 -10.14 16.49
N ILE A 6 -12.12 -9.94 15.46
CA ILE A 6 -11.65 -9.68 14.08
C ILE A 6 -10.91 -8.33 14.02
N GLN A 7 -11.46 -7.26 14.62
CA GLN A 7 -10.79 -5.95 14.63
C GLN A 7 -9.47 -5.94 15.40
N GLN A 8 -9.35 -6.74 16.48
CA GLN A 8 -8.09 -6.88 17.23
C GLN A 8 -7.03 -7.67 16.45
N PHE A 9 -7.44 -8.69 15.69
CA PHE A 9 -6.54 -9.45 14.82
C PHE A 9 -6.06 -8.62 13.62
N ASP A 10 -6.96 -7.90 12.96
CA ASP A 10 -6.62 -7.00 11.86
C ASP A 10 -5.69 -5.86 12.32
N GLY A 11 -5.98 -5.23 13.47
CA GLY A 11 -5.21 -4.10 13.99
C GLY A 11 -3.85 -4.48 14.57
N ASN A 12 -3.77 -5.54 15.37
CA ASN A 12 -2.54 -5.88 16.12
C ASN A 12 -1.63 -6.89 15.41
N ILE A 13 -2.14 -7.66 14.45
CA ILE A 13 -1.36 -8.72 13.77
C ILE A 13 -1.23 -8.43 12.29
N LEU A 14 -2.33 -8.21 11.57
CA LEU A 14 -2.27 -7.95 10.13
C LEU A 14 -1.71 -6.56 9.83
N GLY A 15 -2.06 -5.55 10.64
CA GLY A 15 -1.49 -4.20 10.58
C GLY A 15 0.04 -4.21 10.55
N PRO A 16 0.74 -4.67 11.61
CA PRO A 16 2.19 -4.72 11.63
C PRO A 16 2.80 -5.78 10.70
N LYS A 17 2.11 -6.88 10.35
CA LYS A 17 2.64 -7.88 9.41
C LYS A 17 2.56 -7.42 7.95
N ILE A 18 1.58 -6.57 7.61
CA ILE A 18 1.53 -5.82 6.35
C ILE A 18 2.49 -4.62 6.41
N LEU A 19 2.64 -3.92 7.55
CA LEU A 19 3.54 -2.75 7.72
C LEU A 19 5.02 -3.09 7.84
N GLY A 20 5.37 -4.25 8.40
CA GLY A 20 6.61 -4.38 9.14
C GLY A 20 7.82 -4.90 8.36
N ASN A 21 7.64 -5.72 7.32
CA ASN A 21 8.75 -6.60 6.93
C ASN A 21 9.21 -6.66 5.48
N SER A 22 8.56 -6.07 4.46
CA SER A 22 8.95 -6.51 3.10
C SER A 22 8.76 -5.57 1.91
N THR A 23 8.57 -4.25 2.03
CA THR A 23 8.39 -3.51 0.75
C THR A 23 8.96 -2.12 0.60
N GLY A 24 9.24 -1.33 1.66
CA GLY A 24 9.49 0.11 1.42
C GLY A 24 8.34 0.83 0.69
N LEU A 25 7.22 0.12 0.51
CA LEU A 25 6.07 0.43 -0.30
C LEU A 25 4.93 0.49 0.68
N SER A 26 4.82 1.69 1.22
CA SER A 26 4.44 1.84 2.60
C SER A 26 3.03 1.34 2.83
N SER A 27 2.87 0.53 3.85
CA SER A 27 1.54 0.19 4.35
C SER A 27 0.85 1.42 4.96
N PHE A 28 1.61 2.51 5.11
CA PHE A 28 1.09 3.87 5.19
C PHE A 28 0.28 4.27 3.94
N TRP A 29 0.69 3.97 2.70
CA TRP A 29 -0.12 4.21 1.50
C TRP A 29 -1.43 3.41 1.47
N VAL A 30 -1.41 2.17 1.97
CA VAL A 30 -2.63 1.35 2.10
C VAL A 30 -3.56 1.95 3.16
N LEU A 31 -3.04 2.28 4.35
CA LEU A 31 -3.80 2.92 5.43
C LEU A 31 -4.33 4.30 5.01
N PHE A 32 -3.51 5.08 4.30
CA PHE A 32 -3.89 6.36 3.70
C PHE A 32 -5.05 6.18 2.74
N SER A 33 -5.01 5.15 1.87
CA SER A 33 -6.10 4.85 0.96
C SER A 33 -7.39 4.48 1.68
N ILE A 34 -7.32 3.60 2.69
CA ILE A 34 -8.49 3.17 3.47
C ILE A 34 -9.08 4.36 4.23
N THR A 35 -8.25 5.24 4.78
CA THR A 35 -8.69 6.42 5.53
C THR A 35 -9.28 7.48 4.61
N PHE A 36 -8.62 7.76 3.48
CA PHE A 36 -9.05 8.77 2.51
C PHE A 36 -10.33 8.36 1.79
N PHE A 37 -10.34 7.17 1.17
CA PHE A 37 -11.51 6.68 0.44
C PHE A 37 -12.61 6.18 1.38
N GLY A 38 -12.26 5.62 2.55
CA GLY A 38 -13.23 5.26 3.59
C GLY A 38 -13.90 6.47 4.22
N GLY A 39 -13.23 7.63 4.32
CA GLY A 39 -13.85 8.87 4.76
C GLY A 39 -14.83 9.48 3.74
N ILE A 40 -14.61 9.25 2.44
CA ILE A 40 -15.45 9.80 1.37
C ILE A 40 -16.73 8.97 1.21
N TRP A 41 -16.62 7.65 1.04
CA TRP A 41 -17.76 6.75 0.70
C TRP A 41 -17.96 5.60 1.69
N GLY A 42 -17.29 5.62 2.85
CA GLY A 42 -17.42 4.55 3.86
C GLY A 42 -16.89 3.22 3.35
N PHE A 43 -17.64 2.15 3.59
CA PHE A 43 -17.25 0.79 3.21
C PHE A 43 -17.00 0.61 1.71
N ALA A 44 -17.85 1.21 0.86
CA ALA A 44 -17.67 1.14 -0.59
C ALA A 44 -16.34 1.80 -1.04
N GLY A 45 -15.97 2.90 -0.39
CA GLY A 45 -14.69 3.57 -0.61
C GLY A 45 -13.49 2.75 -0.15
N MET A 46 -13.59 1.99 0.93
CA MET A 46 -12.52 1.10 1.37
C MET A 46 -12.31 -0.09 0.41
N VAL A 47 -13.41 -0.70 -0.06
CA VAL A 47 -13.35 -1.83 -1.01
C VAL A 47 -12.76 -1.44 -2.35
N LEU A 48 -13.06 -0.23 -2.83
CA LEU A 48 -12.56 0.26 -4.12
C LEU A 48 -11.23 1.02 -4.01
N GLY A 49 -11.00 1.73 -2.90
CA GLY A 49 -9.82 2.59 -2.72
C GLY A 49 -8.52 1.79 -2.67
N VAL A 50 -8.50 0.67 -1.94
CA VAL A 50 -7.33 -0.20 -1.83
C VAL A 50 -6.85 -0.72 -3.21
N PRO A 51 -7.68 -1.39 -4.04
CA PRO A 51 -7.22 -1.89 -5.33
C PRO A 51 -6.87 -0.76 -6.32
N VAL A 52 -7.59 0.37 -6.31
CA VAL A 52 -7.26 1.52 -7.17
C VAL A 52 -5.88 2.07 -6.82
N PHE A 53 -5.57 2.20 -5.55
CA PHE A 53 -4.29 2.75 -5.10
C PHE A 53 -3.13 1.78 -5.32
N ALA A 54 -3.38 0.47 -5.20
CA ALA A 54 -2.39 -0.55 -5.56
C ALA A 54 -2.00 -0.48 -7.03
N VAL A 55 -2.99 -0.31 -7.93
CA VAL A 55 -2.74 -0.13 -9.37
C VAL A 55 -2.00 1.18 -9.65
N LEU A 56 -2.42 2.29 -9.02
CA LEU A 56 -1.74 3.58 -9.15
C LEU A 56 -0.27 3.48 -8.73
N TYR A 57 0.00 2.81 -7.61
CA TYR A 57 1.34 2.59 -7.13
C TYR A 57 2.17 1.79 -8.15
N ASP A 58 1.63 0.68 -8.68
CA ASP A 58 2.34 -0.14 -9.68
C ASP A 58 2.69 0.68 -10.93
N ILE A 59 1.80 1.58 -11.37
CA ILE A 59 2.05 2.48 -12.50
C ILE A 59 3.20 3.44 -12.17
N ILE A 60 3.17 4.10 -11.01
CA ILE A 60 4.24 5.01 -10.56
C ILE A 60 5.57 4.25 -10.48
N ARG A 61 5.55 3.07 -9.89
CA ARG A 61 6.72 2.18 -9.76
C ARG A 61 7.34 1.89 -11.13
N ARG A 62 6.53 1.51 -12.11
CA ARG A 62 6.97 1.26 -13.50
C ARG A 62 7.51 2.52 -14.18
N LEU A 63 6.89 3.67 -13.96
CA LEU A 63 7.35 4.94 -14.52
C LEU A 63 8.70 5.37 -13.94
N VAL A 64 8.87 5.23 -12.62
CA VAL A 64 10.15 5.49 -11.95
C VAL A 64 11.22 4.54 -12.47
N LYS A 65 10.93 3.24 -12.56
CA LYS A 65 11.87 2.25 -13.13
C LYS A 65 12.30 2.62 -14.55
N LYS A 66 11.34 2.95 -15.42
CA LYS A 66 11.62 3.40 -16.80
C LYS A 66 12.44 4.70 -16.84
N GLY A 67 12.20 5.63 -15.92
CA GLY A 67 12.95 6.87 -15.79
C GLY A 67 14.40 6.67 -15.36
N LEU A 68 14.64 5.74 -14.42
CA LEU A 68 15.99 5.37 -13.96
C LEU A 68 16.77 4.61 -15.04
N ASP A 69 16.09 3.72 -15.78
CA ASP A 69 16.68 2.95 -16.88
C ASP A 69 17.21 3.88 -17.98
N LYS A 70 16.45 4.94 -18.31
CA LYS A 70 16.87 5.97 -19.27
C LYS A 70 18.11 6.76 -18.82
N ARG A 71 18.46 6.72 -17.53
CA ARG A 71 19.59 7.43 -16.91
C ARG A 71 20.74 6.49 -16.52
N ASN A 72 20.70 5.19 -16.89
CA ASN A 72 21.66 4.16 -16.46
C ASN A 72 21.88 4.14 -14.93
N ARG A 73 20.80 4.32 -14.15
CA ARG A 73 20.83 4.30 -12.68
C ARG A 73 19.97 3.17 -12.11
N THR A 74 19.80 2.10 -12.87
CA THR A 74 18.96 0.95 -12.51
C THR A 74 19.47 0.25 -11.24
N GLU A 75 20.78 0.35 -10.96
CA GLU A 75 21.45 -0.14 -9.74
C GLU A 75 20.83 0.40 -8.45
N MET A 76 20.39 1.67 -8.43
CA MET A 76 19.73 2.26 -7.26
C MET A 76 18.35 1.63 -7.01
N TYR A 77 17.69 1.15 -8.06
CA TYR A 77 16.34 0.60 -7.96
C TYR A 77 16.34 -0.81 -7.38
N ASP A 78 17.35 -1.62 -7.75
CA ASP A 78 17.53 -2.99 -7.27
C ASP A 78 18.01 -3.04 -5.80
N GLU A 79 18.53 -1.94 -5.26
CA GLU A 79 18.90 -1.80 -3.83
C GLU A 79 17.69 -1.47 -2.93
N TYR A 80 16.60 -0.94 -3.50
CA TYR A 80 15.37 -0.60 -2.76
C TYR A 80 14.29 -1.69 -2.77
N GLU A 81 14.48 -2.75 -3.58
CA GLU A 81 13.60 -3.92 -3.67
C GLU A 81 14.07 -5.06 -2.76
#